data_AF-A0A3C0BRW5-F1
#
_entry.id   AF-A0A3C0BRW5-F1
#
_cell.length_a   1.000
_cell.length_b   1.000
_cell.length_c   1.000
_cell.angle_alpha   90.00
_cell.angle_beta   90.00
_cell.angle_gamma   90.00
#
_symmetry.space_group_name_H-M   'P 1'
#
loop_
_entity.id
_entity.type
_entity.pdbx_description
1 polymer ?
#
loop_
_entity_poly.entity_id
_entity_poly.type
_entity_poly.pdbx_seq_one_letter_code
_entity_poly.pdbx_strand_id
1 'polypeptide(L)'
;MAMKALPVKGASAREWASRIVDAWRKSVESIIETGSLLNEAKDALPHGEWLSMVADLLPFGPRKAQMLMAIARDERLAKTQTISLLPPSWPVLYELTKLDDQKFAAMLREGSIKPDMT
;
A
#
# COMPACT_ATOMS: atom_id res chain seq x y z
N MET A 1 -9.21 -16.94 17.44
CA MET A 1 -10.17 -16.89 16.31
C MET A 1 -11.07 -15.68 16.50
N ALA A 2 -11.01 -14.69 15.60
CA ALA A 2 -11.85 -13.50 15.73
C ALA A 2 -13.30 -13.82 15.34
N MET A 3 -14.24 -13.54 16.25
CA MET A 3 -15.67 -13.65 16.00
C MET A 3 -16.07 -12.73 14.84
N LYS A 4 -16.48 -13.31 13.72
CA LYS A 4 -17.13 -12.59 12.62
C LYS A 4 -18.55 -12.24 13.07
N ALA A 5 -18.78 -10.97 13.44
CA ALA A 5 -20.12 -10.50 13.75
C ALA A 5 -21.04 -10.68 12.52
N LEU A 6 -22.18 -11.35 12.73
CA LEU A 6 -23.23 -11.51 11.73
C LEU A 6 -23.76 -10.13 11.29
N PRO A 7 -24.18 -9.96 10.01
CA PRO A 7 -24.68 -8.69 9.53
C PRO A 7 -25.94 -8.28 10.31
N VAL A 8 -25.91 -7.09 10.91
CA VAL A 8 -27.06 -6.50 11.59
C VAL A 8 -28.08 -6.10 10.52
N LYS A 9 -29.22 -6.81 10.46
CA LYS A 9 -30.40 -6.38 9.69
C LYS A 9 -30.78 -4.98 10.22
N GLY A 10 -30.68 -3.95 9.38
CA GLY A 10 -30.96 -2.55 9.76
C GLY A 10 -29.76 -1.60 9.76
N ALA A 11 -28.56 -2.05 9.42
CA ALA A 11 -27.41 -1.15 9.24
C ALA A 11 -27.64 -0.16 8.08
N SER A 12 -27.38 1.11 8.34
CA SER A 12 -27.48 2.22 7.40
C SER A 12 -26.41 2.14 6.30
N ALA A 13 -26.66 2.79 5.16
CA ALA A 13 -25.69 2.89 4.07
C ALA A 13 -24.35 3.47 4.53
N ARG A 14 -24.35 4.37 5.53
CA ARG A 14 -23.16 4.98 6.10
C ARG A 14 -22.28 3.98 6.86
N GLU A 15 -22.90 3.07 7.62
CA GLU A 15 -22.17 2.02 8.34
C GLU A 15 -21.52 1.03 7.37
N TRP A 16 -22.22 0.65 6.30
CA TRP A 16 -21.64 -0.19 5.25
C TRP A 16 -20.51 0.52 4.50
N ALA A 17 -20.70 1.80 4.14
CA ALA A 17 -19.65 2.60 3.51
C ALA A 17 -18.39 2.68 4.38
N SER A 18 -18.53 2.93 5.70
CA SER A 18 -17.38 2.94 6.62
C SER A 18 -16.64 1.61 6.60
N ARG A 19 -17.36 0.48 6.73
CA ARG A 19 -16.74 -0.85 6.75
C ARG A 19 -16.03 -1.20 5.45
N ILE A 20 -16.61 -0.81 4.31
CA ILE A 20 -16.01 -1.01 2.99
C ILE A 20 -14.75 -0.15 2.85
N VAL A 21 -14.80 1.14 3.23
CA VAL A 21 -13.64 2.03 3.22
C VAL A 21 -12.53 1.51 4.13
N ASP A 22 -12.85 1.00 5.31
CA ASP A 22 -11.86 0.42 6.22
C ASP A 22 -11.23 -0.85 5.65
N ALA A 23 -12.02 -1.74 5.03
CA ALA A 23 -11.50 -2.92 4.34
C ALA A 23 -10.65 -2.54 3.12
N TRP A 24 -11.04 -1.49 2.40
CA TRP A 24 -10.32 -0.97 1.24
C TRP A 24 -8.98 -0.37 1.64
N ARG A 25 -8.92 0.42 2.72
CA ARG A 25 -7.68 1.02 3.26
C ARG A 25 -6.62 -0.02 3.61
N LYS A 26 -7.03 -1.18 4.12
CA LYS A 26 -6.11 -2.30 4.42
C LYS A 26 -5.30 -2.75 3.20
N SER A 27 -5.81 -2.56 1.98
CA SER A 27 -5.06 -2.88 0.77
C SER A 27 -3.80 -2.01 0.61
N VAL A 28 -3.87 -0.73 0.97
CA VAL A 28 -2.71 0.19 0.94
C VAL A 28 -1.71 -0.20 2.03
N GLU A 29 -2.19 -0.49 3.24
CA GLU A 29 -1.34 -0.96 4.34
C GLU A 29 -0.60 -2.25 3.95
N SER A 30 -1.29 -3.23 3.36
CA SER A 30 -0.67 -4.47 2.89
C SER A 30 0.35 -4.25 1.78
N ILE A 31 0.18 -3.25 0.90
CA ILE A 31 1.17 -2.88 -0.12
C ILE A 31 2.47 -2.39 0.55
N ILE A 32 2.34 -1.49 1.52
CA ILE A 32 3.49 -0.92 2.26
C ILE A 32 4.18 -2.01 3.08
N GLU A 33 3.42 -2.85 3.80
CA GLU A 33 3.93 -3.98 4.57
C GLU A 33 4.71 -4.96 3.69
N THR A 34 4.16 -5.32 2.51
CA THR A 34 4.84 -6.19 1.55
C THR A 34 6.18 -5.60 1.12
N GLY A 35 6.23 -4.28 0.86
CA GLY A 35 7.46 -3.58 0.52
C GLY A 35 8.48 -3.55 1.67
N SER A 36 8.03 -3.39 2.93
CA SER A 36 8.88 -3.47 4.12
C SER A 36 9.52 -4.85 4.26
N LEU A 37 8.72 -5.91 4.18
CA LEU A 37 9.21 -7.29 4.26
C LEU A 37 10.22 -7.61 3.15
N LEU A 38 10.01 -7.08 1.94
CA LEU A 38 10.97 -7.21 0.85
C LEU A 38 12.30 -6.49 1.12
N ASN A 39 12.27 -5.35 1.81
CA ASN A 39 13.47 -4.64 2.26
C ASN A 39 14.20 -5.43 3.34
N GLU A 40 13.49 -5.86 4.38
CA GLU A 40 14.02 -6.67 5.47
C GLU A 40 14.63 -7.98 4.96
N ALA A 41 13.94 -8.67 4.05
CA ALA A 41 14.47 -9.87 3.41
C ALA A 41 15.73 -9.59 2.58
N LYS A 42 15.84 -8.43 1.93
CA LYS A 42 17.04 -8.06 1.16
C LYS A 42 18.25 -7.85 2.05
N ASP A 43 18.02 -7.29 3.24
CA ASP A 43 19.09 -7.02 4.21
C ASP A 43 19.50 -8.29 4.98
N ALA A 44 18.57 -9.23 5.18
CA ALA A 44 18.80 -10.47 5.92
C ALA A 44 19.42 -11.60 5.07
N LEU A 45 19.13 -11.65 3.76
CA LEU A 45 19.55 -12.75 2.90
C LEU A 45 20.94 -12.53 2.29
N PRO A 46 21.72 -13.61 2.07
CA PRO A 46 22.97 -13.56 1.31
C PRO A 46 22.80 -12.98 -0.10
N HIS A 47 23.91 -12.50 -0.66
CA HIS A 47 23.94 -11.97 -2.02
C HIS A 47 23.42 -13.02 -3.02
N GLY A 48 22.46 -12.62 -3.86
CA GLY A 48 21.83 -13.49 -4.86
C GLY A 48 20.58 -14.23 -4.37
N GLU A 49 20.50 -14.61 -3.09
CA GLU A 49 19.36 -15.37 -2.56
C GLU A 49 18.06 -14.57 -2.58
N TRP A 50 18.13 -13.26 -2.34
CA TRP A 50 16.96 -12.40 -2.46
C TRP A 50 16.35 -12.44 -3.87
N LEU A 51 17.19 -12.44 -4.91
CA LEU A 51 16.70 -12.44 -6.30
C LEU A 51 16.06 -13.79 -6.64
N SER A 52 16.67 -14.90 -6.20
CA SER A 52 16.10 -16.25 -6.35
C SER A 52 14.78 -16.40 -5.60
N MET A 53 14.70 -15.97 -4.33
CA MET A 53 13.45 -15.99 -3.56
C MET A 53 12.33 -15.22 -4.28
N VAL A 54 12.62 -14.02 -4.79
CA VAL A 54 11.62 -13.24 -5.51
C VAL A 54 11.21 -13.89 -6.84
N ALA A 55 12.14 -14.47 -7.58
CA ALA A 55 11.84 -15.10 -8.86
C ALA A 55 11.07 -16.42 -8.72
N ASP A 56 11.41 -17.23 -7.72
CA ASP A 56 11.01 -18.63 -7.65
C ASP A 56 9.91 -18.88 -6.60
N LEU A 57 9.82 -18.06 -5.55
CA LEU A 57 8.94 -18.32 -4.39
C LEU A 57 7.80 -17.30 -4.23
N LEU A 58 7.85 -16.16 -4.92
CA LEU A 58 6.82 -15.13 -4.82
C LEU A 58 5.87 -15.15 -6.03
N PRO A 59 4.60 -14.73 -5.86
CA PRO A 59 3.62 -14.68 -6.95
C PRO A 59 3.84 -13.50 -7.91
N PHE A 60 5.04 -12.91 -7.95
CA PHE A 60 5.39 -11.78 -8.79
C PHE A 60 6.91 -11.67 -8.95
N GLY A 61 7.34 -11.10 -10.08
CA GLY A 61 8.77 -10.98 -10.38
C GLY A 61 9.49 -9.77 -9.77
N PRO A 62 10.83 -9.68 -9.99
CA PRO A 62 11.71 -8.69 -9.38
C PRO A 62 11.30 -7.24 -9.60
N ARG A 63 10.76 -6.91 -10.78
CA ARG A 63 10.28 -5.55 -11.08
C ARG A 63 9.20 -5.10 -10.09
N LYS A 64 8.21 -5.95 -9.83
CA LYS A 64 7.12 -5.62 -8.90
C LYS A 64 7.66 -5.51 -7.48
N ALA A 65 8.53 -6.43 -7.07
CA ALA A 65 9.17 -6.39 -5.76
C ALA A 65 9.91 -5.06 -5.52
N GLN A 66 10.71 -4.62 -6.48
CA GLN A 66 11.44 -3.35 -6.40
C GLN A 66 10.51 -2.13 -6.31
N MET A 67 9.40 -2.12 -7.06
CA MET A 67 8.41 -1.05 -6.98
C MET A 67 7.73 -1.00 -5.59
N LEU A 68 7.37 -2.16 -5.03
CA LEU A 68 6.82 -2.27 -3.67
C LEU A 68 7.82 -1.80 -2.61
N MET A 69 9.11 -2.17 -2.74
CA MET A 69 10.16 -1.69 -1.85
C MET A 69 10.34 -0.18 -1.90
N ALA A 70 10.25 0.43 -3.10
CA ALA A 70 10.32 1.88 -3.27
C ALA A 70 9.15 2.58 -2.57
N ILE A 71 7.93 2.04 -2.70
CA ILE A 71 6.74 2.55 -2.00
C ILE A 71 6.96 2.51 -0.48
N ALA A 72 7.45 1.39 0.06
CA ALA A 72 7.67 1.26 1.50
C ALA A 72 8.79 2.15 2.06
N ARG A 73 9.77 2.53 1.22
CA ARG A 73 10.86 3.45 1.60
C ARG A 73 10.45 4.92 1.56
N ASP A 74 9.35 5.24 0.87
CA ASP A 74 8.86 6.61 0.81
C ASP A 74 8.12 6.97 2.11
N GLU A 75 8.81 7.70 2.99
CA GLU A 75 8.25 8.15 4.27
C GLU A 75 6.97 8.98 4.10
N ARG A 76 6.76 9.63 2.94
CA ARG A 76 5.55 10.40 2.67
C ARG A 76 4.36 9.47 2.56
N LEU A 77 4.54 8.30 1.95
CA LEU A 77 3.52 7.26 1.78
C LEU A 77 3.33 6.39 3.02
N ALA A 78 4.41 6.10 3.76
CA ALA A 78 4.38 5.24 4.95
C ALA A 78 3.75 5.89 6.20
N LYS A 79 3.52 7.22 6.20
CA LYS A 79 2.88 7.94 7.31
C LYS A 79 1.39 7.62 7.41
N THR A 80 0.92 7.23 8.60
CA THR A 80 -0.48 6.87 8.89
C THR A 80 -1.50 7.92 8.42
N GLN A 81 -1.17 9.21 8.54
CA GLN A 81 -2.04 10.30 8.08
C GLN A 81 -2.21 10.28 6.55
N THR A 82 -1.13 10.04 5.81
CA THR A 82 -1.14 9.97 4.35
C THR A 82 -1.83 8.70 3.85
N ILE A 83 -1.58 7.54 4.47
CA ILE A 83 -2.14 6.23 4.07
C ILE A 83 -3.66 6.30 3.84
N SER A 84 -4.37 7.05 4.68
CA SER A 84 -5.82 7.20 4.61
C SER A 84 -6.35 7.91 3.34
N LEU A 85 -5.47 8.65 2.65
CA LEU A 85 -5.75 9.43 1.44
C LEU A 85 -5.23 8.76 0.16
N LEU A 86 -4.45 7.69 0.29
CA LEU A 86 -3.76 7.07 -0.81
C LEU A 86 -4.69 6.18 -1.66
N PRO A 87 -4.44 6.08 -2.97
CA PRO A 87 -5.08 5.10 -3.81
C PRO A 87 -4.61 3.67 -3.48
N PRO A 88 -5.52 2.69 -3.50
CA PRO A 88 -5.29 1.25 -3.29
C PRO A 88 -4.58 0.57 -4.47
N SER A 89 -3.77 1.34 -5.22
CA SER A 89 -3.22 0.94 -6.51
C SER A 89 -1.71 1.08 -6.44
N TRP A 90 -0.99 -0.05 -6.28
CA TRP A 90 0.47 -0.05 -6.19
C TRP A 90 1.18 0.62 -7.40
N PRO A 91 0.68 0.56 -8.66
CA PRO A 91 1.28 1.31 -9.76
C PRO A 91 1.18 2.83 -9.53
N VAL A 92 0.01 3.32 -9.09
CA VAL A 92 -0.19 4.74 -8.79
C VAL A 92 0.70 5.17 -7.63
N LEU A 93 0.74 4.38 -6.55
CA LEU A 93 1.64 4.63 -5.41
C LEU A 93 3.11 4.73 -5.83
N TYR A 94 3.54 3.86 -6.75
CA TYR A 94 4.89 3.92 -7.28
C TYR A 94 5.13 5.20 -8.10
N GLU A 95 4.18 5.66 -8.92
CA GLU A 95 4.32 6.95 -9.61
C GLU A 95 4.42 8.11 -8.62
N LEU A 96 3.70 8.06 -7.49
CA LEU A 96 3.82 9.07 -6.43
C LEU A 96 5.24 9.12 -5.84
N THR A 97 5.94 7.98 -5.72
CA THR A 97 7.33 7.97 -5.23
C THR A 97 8.31 8.74 -6.12
N LYS A 98 7.96 8.95 -7.41
CA LYS A 98 8.79 9.67 -8.37
C LYS A 98 8.59 11.19 -8.32
N LEU A 99 7.56 11.65 -7.61
CA LEU A 99 7.29 13.07 -7.45
C LEU A 99 8.28 13.68 -6.46
N ASP A 100 8.71 14.91 -6.76
CA ASP A 100 9.37 15.76 -5.77
C ASP A 100 8.39 16.18 -4.65
N ASP A 101 8.94 16.60 -3.52
CA ASP A 101 8.15 16.92 -2.32
C ASP A 101 7.17 18.08 -2.55
N GLN A 102 7.54 19.04 -3.39
CA GLN A 102 6.68 20.20 -3.70
C GLN A 102 5.43 19.75 -4.47
N LYS A 103 5.59 18.95 -5.52
CA LYS A 103 4.48 18.41 -6.31
C LYS A 103 3.63 17.47 -5.47
N PHE A 104 4.25 16.59 -4.68
CA PHE A 104 3.51 15.69 -3.81
C PHE A 104 2.64 16.45 -2.80
N ALA A 105 3.21 17.47 -2.13
CA ALA A 105 2.47 18.30 -1.17
C ALA A 105 1.37 19.15 -1.85
N ALA A 106 1.61 19.64 -3.07
CA ALA A 106 0.59 20.36 -3.84
C ALA A 106 -0.60 19.45 -4.17
N MET A 107 -0.33 18.24 -4.69
CA MET A 107 -1.38 17.28 -5.04
C MET A 107 -2.17 16.77 -3.82
N LEU A 108 -1.54 16.65 -2.65
CA LEU A 108 -2.25 16.37 -1.39
C LEU A 108 -3.18 17.53 -1.01
N ARG A 109 -2.69 18.78 -1.11
CA ARG A 109 -3.47 19.98 -0.73
C ARG A 109 -4.65 20.21 -1.67
N GLU A 110 -4.47 19.94 -2.95
CA GLU A 110 -5.49 20.08 -4.00
C GLU A 110 -6.50 18.92 -4.02
N GLY A 111 -6.25 17.85 -3.24
CA GLY A 111 -7.10 16.65 -3.22
C GLY A 111 -7.01 15.82 -4.50
N SER A 112 -5.98 16.04 -5.33
CA SER A 112 -5.73 15.29 -6.56
C SER A 112 -5.27 13.87 -6.27
N ILE A 113 -4.58 13.64 -5.14
CA ILE A 113 -4.34 12.30 -4.60
C ILE A 113 -5.61 11.87 -3.85
N LYS A 114 -6.31 10.88 -4.41
CA LYS A 114 -7.55 10.35 -3.84
C LYS A 114 -7.70 8.85 -4.06
N PRO A 115 -8.48 8.15 -3.21
CA PRO A 115 -8.67 6.70 -3.30
C PRO A 115 -9.19 6.15 -4.63
N ASP A 116 -9.82 7.01 -5.45
CA ASP A 116 -10.45 6.62 -6.72
C ASP A 116 -9.49 6.64 -7.92
N MET A 117 -8.19 6.93 -7.73
CA MET A 117 -7.20 6.86 -8.80
C MET A 117 -6.87 5.38 -9.10
N THR A 118 -7.21 4.92 -10.31
CA THR A 118 -6.91 3.56 -10.81
C THR A 118 -5.70 3.54 -11.71
#